data_AF-A0A1Q8SUF5-F1
#
_entry.id   AF-A0A1Q8SUF5-F1
#
_cell.length_a   1.000
_cell.length_b   1.000
_cell.length_c   1.000
_cell.angle_alpha   90.00
_cell.angle_beta   90.00
_cell.angle_gamma   90.00
#
_symmetry.space_group_name_H-M   'P 1'
#
loop_
_entity.id
_entity.type
_entity.pdbx_description
1 polymer ?
#
loop_
_entity_poly.entity_id
_entity_poly.type
_entity_poly.pdbx_seq_one_letter_code
_entity_poly.pdbx_strand_id
1 'polypeptide(L)' 'MYQDPKRVRSNKCTVYLDEYEAAIIQAHANYNGISRAEMMRQLMLQQARTALGIDPASLNTTVPVSAG' A
#
# COMPACT_ATOMS: atom_id res chain seq x y z
N MET A 1 -23.31 6.94 5.70
CA MET A 1 -22.04 7.35 5.04
C MET A 1 -21.75 6.36 3.92
N TYR A 2 -21.78 6.81 2.67
CA TYR A 2 -21.41 5.95 1.53
C TYR A 2 -19.88 5.85 1.50
N GLN A 3 -19.32 4.64 1.57
CA GLN A 3 -17.89 4.49 1.27
C GLN A 3 -17.71 4.85 -0.20
N ASP A 4 -16.77 5.74 -0.50
CA ASP A 4 -16.39 6.06 -1.88
C ASP A 4 -16.16 4.74 -2.63
N PRO A 5 -16.96 4.42 -3.67
CA PRO A 5 -16.87 3.14 -4.37
C PRO A 5 -15.48 2.91 -4.97
N LYS A 6 -14.68 3.96 -5.19
CA LYS A 6 -13.28 3.85 -5.64
C LYS A 6 -12.31 3.36 -4.56
N ARG A 7 -12.68 3.47 -3.28
CA ARG A 7 -11.87 3.00 -2.14
C ARG A 7 -12.21 1.56 -1.73
N VAL A 8 -13.31 1.02 -2.26
CA VAL A 8 -13.65 -0.39 -2.10
C VAL A 8 -12.59 -1.21 -2.84
N ARG A 9 -11.96 -2.15 -2.12
CA ARG A 9 -10.88 -3.00 -2.65
C ARG A 9 -11.46 -4.08 -3.55
N SER A 10 -11.92 -3.71 -4.75
CA SER A 10 -12.50 -4.64 -5.74
C SER A 10 -11.45 -5.34 -6.61
N ASN A 11 -10.27 -4.76 -6.75
CA ASN A 11 -9.24 -5.25 -7.67
C ASN A 11 -8.36 -6.31 -6.98
N LYS A 12 -8.31 -7.51 -7.56
CA LYS A 12 -7.47 -8.62 -7.09
C LYS A 12 -6.15 -8.64 -7.87
N CYS A 13 -5.04 -8.81 -7.16
CA CYS A 13 -3.73 -9.10 -7.73
C CYS A 13 -3.25 -10.46 -7.20
N THR A 14 -2.72 -11.30 -8.08
CA THR A 14 -2.11 -12.59 -7.74
C THR A 14 -0.65 -12.56 -8.19
N VAL A 15 0.26 -12.92 -7.30
CA VAL A 15 1.70 -13.00 -7.58
C VAL A 15 2.18 -14.41 -7.22
N TYR A 16 2.90 -15.02 -8.13
CA TYR A 16 3.58 -16.30 -7.88
C TYR A 16 4.94 -16.01 -7.25
N LEU A 17 5.21 -16.71 -6.16
CA LEU A 17 6.44 -16.58 -5.38
C LEU A 17 7.04 -17.97 -5.22
N ASP A 18 8.36 -18.03 -5.16
CA ASP A 18 9.05 -19.25 -4.74
C ASP A 18 8.87 -19.49 -3.23
N GLU A 19 9.21 -20.70 -2.77
CA GLU A 19 9.06 -21.14 -1.39
C GLU A 19 9.83 -20.23 -0.41
N TYR A 20 11.07 -19.85 -0.75
CA TYR A 20 11.88 -18.98 0.08
C TYR A 20 11.32 -17.55 0.13
N GLU A 21 10.86 -17.02 -0.99
CA GLU A 21 10.27 -15.68 -1.06
C GLU A 21 8.99 -15.62 -0.22
N ALA A 22 8.14 -16.64 -0.34
CA ALA A 22 6.92 -16.76 0.46
C ALA A 22 7.23 -16.87 1.96
N ALA A 23 8.27 -17.65 2.34
CA ALA A 23 8.70 -17.81 3.72
C ALA A 23 9.21 -16.49 4.33
N ILE A 24 9.99 -15.72 3.58
CA ILE A 24 10.52 -14.42 4.03
C ILE A 24 9.36 -13.44 4.27
N ILE A 25 8.42 -13.33 3.33
CA ILE A 25 7.27 -12.42 3.48
C ILE A 25 6.40 -12.86 4.66
N GLN A 26 6.21 -14.16 4.86
CA GLN A 26 5.44 -14.69 5.99
C GLN A 26 6.13 -14.39 7.33
N ALA A 27 7.45 -14.58 7.42
CA ALA A 27 8.22 -14.25 8.62
C ALA A 27 8.11 -12.76 8.95
N HIS A 28 8.20 -11.89 7.94
CA HIS A 28 8.08 -10.45 8.13
C HIS A 28 6.66 -10.02 8.56
N ALA A 29 5.63 -10.65 8.00
CA ALA A 29 4.24 -10.42 8.42
C ALA A 29 4.02 -10.85 9.88
N ASN A 30 4.54 -12.02 10.26
CA ASN A 30 4.47 -12.53 11.63
C ASN A 30 5.18 -11.60 12.62
N TYR A 31 6.36 -11.09 12.25
CA TYR A 31 7.12 -10.16 13.07
C TYR A 31 6.36 -8.86 13.38
N ASN A 32 5.64 -8.34 12.38
CA ASN A 32 4.83 -7.13 12.54
C ASN A 32 3.41 -7.40 13.08
N GLY A 33 3.03 -8.67 13.28
CA GLY A 33 1.69 -9.06 13.75
C GLY A 33 0.56 -8.76 12.75
N ILE A 34 0.86 -8.63 11.46
CA ILE A 34 -0.12 -8.32 10.41
C ILE A 34 -0.32 -9.50 9.45
N SER A 35 -1.40 -9.44 8.65
CA SER A 35 -1.66 -10.49 7.66
C SER A 35 -0.65 -10.43 6.50
N ARG A 36 -0.32 -11.59 5.91
CA ARG A 36 0.56 -11.68 4.73
C ARG A 36 0.09 -10.80 3.58
N ALA A 37 -1.21 -10.80 3.28
CA ALA A 37 -1.79 -9.99 2.21
C ALA A 37 -1.66 -8.47 2.47
N GLU A 38 -1.68 -8.07 3.74
CA GLU A 38 -1.45 -6.69 4.13
C GLU A 38 0.02 -6.29 4.02
N MET A 39 0.92 -7.15 4.48
CA MET A 39 2.37 -6.97 4.33
C MET A 39 2.75 -6.79 2.85
N MET A 40 2.28 -7.70 1.98
CA MET A 40 2.53 -7.62 0.54
C MET A 40 2.04 -6.30 -0.06
N ARG A 41 0.85 -5.83 0.34
CA ARG A 41 0.29 -4.56 -0.13
C ARG A 41 1.14 -3.38 0.28
N GLN A 42 1.60 -3.35 1.54
CA GLN A 42 2.45 -2.27 2.04
C GLN A 42 3.76 -2.21 1.26
N LEU A 43 4.42 -3.36 1.06
CA LEU A 43 5.66 -3.45 0.29
C LEU A 43 5.48 -3.00 -1.17
N MET A 44 4.42 -3.46 -1.83
CA MET A 44 4.11 -3.05 -3.21
C MET A 44 3.89 -1.55 -3.33
N LEU A 45 3.09 -0.96 -2.43
CA LEU A 45 2.82 0.48 -2.45
C LEU A 45 4.05 1.30 -2.08
N GLN A 46 4.86 0.84 -1.13
CA GLN A 46 6.12 1.47 -0.77
C GLN A 46 7.07 1.49 -1.97
N GLN A 47 7.26 0.35 -2.64
CA GLN A 47 8.13 0.26 -3.79
C GLN A 47 7.63 1.10 -4.97
N ALA A 48 6.31 1.11 -5.22
CA ALA A 48 5.72 1.96 -6.25
C ALA A 48 5.96 3.45 -5.97
N ARG A 49 5.84 3.90 -4.72
CA ARG A 49 6.13 5.30 -4.33
C ARG A 49 7.58 5.67 -4.58
N THR A 50 8.51 4.80 -4.16
CA THR A 50 9.94 5.00 -4.38
C THR A 50 10.26 5.06 -5.87
N ALA A 51 9.71 4.16 -6.67
CA ALA A 51 9.91 4.14 -8.12
C ALA A 51 9.35 5.39 -8.82
N LEU A 52 8.22 5.91 -8.34
CA LEU A 52 7.61 7.14 -8.87
C LEU A 52 8.22 8.43 -8.30
N GLY A 53 9.15 8.34 -7.34
CA GLY A 53 9.72 9.49 -6.64
C GLY A 53 8.70 10.29 -5.83
N ILE A 54 7.56 9.68 -5.47
CA ILE A 54 6.49 10.35 -4.72
C ILE A 54 6.82 10.24 -3.24
N ASP A 55 7.36 11.31 -2.67
CA ASP A 55 7.52 11.43 -1.22
C ASP A 55 6.18 11.89 -0.59
N PRO A 56 5.51 11.04 0.22
CA PRO A 56 4.27 11.43 0.88
C PRO A 56 4.43 12.65 1.80
N ALA A 57 5.63 12.93 2.33
CA ALA A 57 5.88 14.11 3.16
C ALA A 57 5.95 15.42 2.33
N SER A 58 6.24 15.32 1.02
CA SER A 58 6.24 16.45 0.10
C SER A 58 4.84 16.86 -0.38
N LEU A 59 3.83 15.99 -0.19
CA LEU A 59 2.44 16.22 -0.60
C LEU A 59 1.68 17.14 0.38
N ASN A 60 2.31 18.23 0.84
CA ASN A 60 1.64 19.32 1.55
C ASN A 60 0.70 20.02 0.58
N THR A 61 -0.52 19.48 0.46
CA THR A 61 -1.58 20.06 -0.36
C THR A 61 -1.94 21.41 0.25
N THR A 62 -1.42 22.49 -0.35
CA THR A 62 -1.97 23.82 -0.18
C THR A 62 -3.37 23.76 -0.81
N VAL A 63 -4.37 23.44 0.00
CA VAL A 63 -5.78 23.60 -0.39
C VAL A 63 -5.98 25.11 -0.51
N PRO A 64 -6.22 25.68 -1.71
CA PRO A 64 -6.58 27.09 -1.78
C PRO A 64 -7.94 27.22 -1.12
N VAL A 65 -7.97 27.82 0.08
CA VAL A 65 -9.19 28.39 0.63
C VAL A 65 -9.63 29.44 -0.38
N SER A 66 -10.67 29.14 -1.17
CA SER A 66 -11.31 30.14 -1.99
C SER A 66 -11.92 31.18 -1.06
N ALA A 67 -11.27 32.33 -0.97
CA ALA A 67 -11.85 33.52 -0.34
C ALA A 67 -13.04 33.96 -1.19
N GLY A 68 -14.22 34.00 -0.56
CA GLY A 68 -15.41 34.66 -1.09
C GLY A 68 -15.35 36.17 -0.93
#